data_AF-A0A257C8B1-F1
#
_entry.id   AF-A0A257C8B1-F1
#
_cell.length_a   1.000
_cell.length_b   1.000
_cell.length_c   1.000
_cell.angle_alpha   90.00
_cell.angle_beta   90.00
_cell.angle_gamma   90.00
#
_symmetry.space_group_name_H-M   'P 1'
#
loop_
_entity.id
_entity.type
_entity.pdbx_description
1 polymer ?
#
loop_
_entity_poly.entity_id
_entity_poly.type
_entity_poly.pdbx_seq_one_letter_code
_entity_poly.pdbx_strand_id
1 'polypeptide(L)'
;MATALAIGLAGCGTPPRPAPVAPVATPAPQRPVVVPAAPVAAASAPVAPVALPAEPSPLLAEATWLKELFTPTPVRVQEEADGSVRLSVPLVHSFEGATATAKPAIKGVLDKLVLSLKRQPSARLQIATPGPQADARASALRAYLNTKGITAWRLAPVQTVTGDAVQLRLMPGSGPVKRLDDNQLPPPPPPATPSTSPAAAGNVKR
;
A
#
# COMPACT_ATOMS: atom_id res chain seq x y z
N MET A 1 -19.09 28.61 -47.71
CA MET A 1 -19.33 29.53 -46.58
C MET A 1 -18.03 29.66 -45.82
N ALA A 2 -17.41 30.84 -45.93
CA ALA A 2 -16.19 31.20 -45.24
C ALA A 2 -16.56 31.96 -43.97
N THR A 3 -16.00 31.55 -42.83
CA THR A 3 -15.82 32.44 -41.68
C THR A 3 -14.50 32.09 -41.01
N ALA A 4 -13.54 33.01 -41.15
CA ALA A 4 -12.34 33.10 -40.34
C ALA A 4 -12.64 34.00 -39.12
N LEU A 5 -12.04 33.69 -37.96
CA LEU A 5 -11.75 34.59 -36.82
C LEU A 5 -11.24 33.72 -35.66
N ALA A 6 -10.39 34.13 -34.71
CA ALA A 6 -9.25 35.03 -34.64
C ALA A 6 -8.59 34.75 -33.27
N ILE A 7 -7.27 34.69 -33.29
CA ILE A 7 -6.26 35.00 -32.26
C ILE A 7 -6.77 35.67 -30.96
N GLY A 8 -6.35 35.15 -29.81
CA GLY A 8 -6.16 35.88 -28.54
C GLY A 8 -5.08 35.17 -27.70
N LEU A 9 -3.82 35.59 -27.75
CA LEU A 9 -3.14 36.59 -26.90
C LEU A 9 -3.19 36.30 -25.38
N ALA A 10 -2.00 35.90 -24.88
CA ALA A 10 -1.32 36.33 -23.68
C ALA A 10 -2.08 36.42 -22.34
N GLY A 11 -1.64 35.61 -21.37
CA GLY A 11 -2.00 35.77 -19.97
C GLY A 11 -1.08 34.97 -19.03
N CYS A 12 0.21 35.31 -18.98
CA CYS A 12 1.10 34.87 -17.89
C CYS A 12 0.76 35.62 -16.60
N GLY A 13 -0.16 35.07 -15.81
CA GLY A 13 -0.47 35.56 -14.46
C GLY A 13 0.31 34.77 -13.41
N THR A 14 1.49 35.24 -13.03
CA THR A 14 2.28 34.73 -11.90
C THR A 14 1.72 35.32 -10.59
N PRO A 15 1.28 34.51 -9.60
CA PRO A 15 0.88 35.03 -8.30
C PRO A 15 2.11 35.46 -7.45
N PRO A 16 1.95 36.47 -6.58
CA PRO A 16 3.04 37.04 -5.79
C PRO A 16 3.58 36.07 -4.72
N ARG A 17 4.91 36.05 -4.65
CA ARG A 17 5.76 35.33 -3.70
C ARG A 17 5.59 35.93 -2.28
N PRO A 18 5.20 35.15 -1.26
CA PRO A 18 5.23 35.62 0.12
C PRO A 18 6.67 35.82 0.60
N ALA A 19 6.89 36.92 1.34
CA ALA A 19 8.18 37.35 1.84
C ALA A 19 8.75 36.40 2.93
N PRO A 20 10.08 36.26 3.03
CA PRO A 20 10.73 35.56 4.14
C PRO A 20 10.73 36.45 5.39
N VAL A 21 10.01 36.03 6.43
CA VAL A 21 10.17 36.57 7.79
C VAL A 21 11.33 35.85 8.48
N ALA A 22 12.38 36.61 8.79
CA ALA A 22 13.54 36.20 9.58
C ALA A 22 13.31 36.53 11.08
N PRO A 23 14.15 36.02 11.99
CA PRO A 23 13.77 35.50 13.31
C PRO A 23 13.76 36.54 14.44
N VAL A 24 12.93 36.30 15.46
CA VAL A 24 12.94 37.05 16.72
C VAL A 24 13.13 36.11 17.91
N ALA A 25 14.07 36.53 18.76
CA ALA A 25 14.26 36.22 20.18
C ALA A 25 14.84 34.86 20.59
N THR A 26 16.15 34.91 20.83
CA THR A 26 16.88 34.13 21.84
C THR A 26 16.46 34.53 23.27
N PRO A 27 16.03 33.60 24.13
CA PRO A 27 16.16 33.75 25.57
C PRO A 27 17.38 32.98 26.12
N ALA A 28 18.16 33.70 26.94
CA ALA A 28 19.35 33.23 27.65
C ALA A 28 18.95 32.41 28.92
N PRO A 29 19.92 31.82 29.66
CA PRO A 29 19.80 30.53 30.33
C PRO A 29 19.21 30.63 31.75
N GLN A 30 18.53 29.57 32.18
CA GLN A 30 18.24 29.35 33.60
C GLN A 30 18.91 28.04 34.06
N ARG A 31 19.89 28.20 34.96
CA ARG A 31 20.48 27.11 35.76
C ARG A 31 19.51 26.73 36.87
N PRO A 32 19.15 25.45 37.01
CA PRO A 32 18.67 24.92 38.29
C PRO A 32 19.83 24.39 39.12
N VAL A 33 19.73 24.69 40.40
CA VAL A 33 20.64 24.41 41.50
C VAL A 33 20.78 22.90 41.76
N VAL A 34 22.00 22.47 42.07
CA VAL A 34 22.35 21.11 42.53
C VAL A 34 21.92 20.94 43.98
N VAL A 35 21.23 19.84 44.29
CA VAL A 35 21.13 19.30 45.66
C VAL A 35 21.49 17.80 45.58
N PRO A 36 22.48 17.31 46.33
CA PRO A 36 22.75 15.88 46.43
C PRO A 36 21.98 15.28 47.62
N ALA A 37 21.27 14.17 47.39
CA ALA A 37 20.83 13.28 48.45
C ALA A 37 20.99 11.82 47.98
N ALA A 38 21.60 11.04 48.87
CA ALA A 38 22.15 9.70 48.69
C ALA A 38 21.06 8.58 48.72
N PRO A 39 21.44 7.29 48.58
CA PRO A 39 20.64 6.25 47.91
C PRO A 39 19.70 5.47 48.84
N VAL A 40 18.60 4.95 48.27
CA VAL A 40 17.81 3.87 48.86
C VAL A 40 17.32 2.88 47.78
N ALA A 41 17.86 1.66 47.91
CA ALA A 41 17.21 0.36 47.79
C ALA A 41 16.18 0.10 46.65
N ALA A 42 16.66 -0.71 45.70
CA ALA A 42 16.01 -1.88 45.11
C ALA A 42 14.47 -1.97 45.10
N ALA A 43 13.90 -1.76 43.92
CA ALA A 43 12.73 -2.50 43.46
C ALA A 43 12.97 -2.90 42.00
N SER A 44 13.26 -4.18 41.77
CA SER A 44 13.38 -4.78 40.44
C SER A 44 12.05 -4.66 39.71
N ALA A 45 11.86 -3.58 38.95
CA ALA A 45 10.81 -3.53 37.94
C ALA A 45 11.27 -4.38 36.74
N PRO A 46 10.43 -5.30 36.22
CA PRO A 46 10.76 -6.02 35.01
C PRO A 46 10.96 -5.01 33.89
N VAL A 47 12.16 -4.99 33.34
CA VAL A 47 12.53 -4.25 32.14
C VAL A 47 11.60 -4.74 31.04
N ALA A 48 10.58 -3.95 30.72
CA ALA A 48 9.80 -4.16 29.51
C ALA A 48 10.79 -4.21 28.34
N PRO A 49 10.70 -5.20 27.44
CA PRO A 49 11.56 -5.24 26.28
C PRO A 49 11.39 -3.91 25.56
N VAL A 50 12.47 -3.15 25.45
CA VAL A 50 12.56 -1.97 24.60
C VAL A 50 12.17 -2.45 23.21
N ALA A 51 10.94 -2.13 22.80
CA ALA A 51 10.47 -2.41 21.47
C ALA A 51 11.45 -1.72 20.53
N LEU A 52 12.22 -2.52 19.79
CA LEU A 52 13.04 -2.05 18.69
C LEU A 52 12.17 -1.09 17.85
N PRO A 53 12.67 0.10 17.47
CA PRO A 53 11.91 1.00 16.61
C PRO A 53 11.46 0.20 15.39
N ALA A 54 10.14 0.07 15.22
CA ALA A 54 9.56 -0.65 14.11
C ALA A 54 10.22 -0.16 12.83
N GLU A 55 10.89 -1.05 12.11
CA GLU A 55 11.62 -0.69 10.89
C GLU A 55 10.67 0.13 10.00
N PRO A 56 11.11 1.31 9.52
CA PRO A 56 10.24 2.18 8.74
C PRO A 56 9.76 1.38 7.53
N SER A 57 8.47 1.06 7.53
CA SER A 57 7.87 0.26 6.48
C SER A 57 8.09 1.00 5.16
N PRO A 58 8.58 0.34 4.09
CA PRO A 58 8.87 1.02 2.81
C PRO A 58 7.63 1.70 2.22
N LEU A 59 6.43 1.27 2.65
CA LEU A 59 5.15 1.88 2.29
C LEU A 59 4.79 3.15 3.05
N LEU A 60 5.47 3.49 4.16
CA LEU A 60 5.20 4.71 4.93
C LEU A 60 5.57 5.99 4.14
N ALA A 61 6.72 5.96 3.45
CA ALA A 61 7.14 7.05 2.57
C ALA A 61 6.14 7.22 1.40
N GLU A 62 5.65 6.11 0.85
CA GLU A 62 4.64 6.12 -0.21
C GLU A 62 3.29 6.64 0.31
N ALA A 63 2.86 6.26 1.52
CA ALA A 63 1.63 6.75 2.12
C ALA A 63 1.66 8.29 2.29
N THR A 64 2.79 8.83 2.76
CA THR A 64 2.99 10.28 2.89
C THR A 64 2.93 10.97 1.52
N TRP A 65 3.64 10.42 0.53
CA TRP A 65 3.63 10.93 -0.84
C TRP A 65 2.23 10.89 -1.49
N LEU A 66 1.46 9.82 -1.26
CA LEU A 66 0.08 9.69 -1.75
C LEU A 66 -0.86 10.66 -1.05
N LYS A 67 -0.70 10.88 0.27
CA LYS A 67 -1.46 11.89 1.02
C LYS A 67 -1.25 13.28 0.42
N GLU A 68 0.00 13.67 0.16
CA GLU A 68 0.34 14.95 -0.45
C GLU A 68 -0.28 15.12 -1.85
N LEU A 69 -0.13 14.10 -2.71
CA LEU A 69 -0.67 14.10 -4.08
C LEU A 69 -2.19 14.20 -4.12
N PHE A 70 -2.87 13.60 -3.14
CA PHE A 70 -4.32 13.55 -3.12
C PHE A 70 -4.97 14.63 -2.25
N THR A 71 -4.21 15.54 -1.65
CA THR A 71 -4.72 16.70 -0.89
C THR A 71 -5.89 17.45 -1.57
N PRO A 72 -5.87 17.74 -2.89
CA PRO A 72 -6.97 18.44 -3.55
C PRO A 72 -8.16 17.54 -3.94
N THR A 73 -8.11 16.25 -3.60
CA THR A 73 -9.07 15.24 -4.05
C THR A 73 -9.78 14.60 -2.84
N PRO A 74 -11.01 14.09 -3.01
CA PRO A 74 -11.77 13.49 -1.91
C PRO A 74 -11.30 12.07 -1.53
N VAL A 75 -10.04 11.74 -1.79
CA VAL A 75 -9.45 10.42 -1.52
C VAL A 75 -8.91 10.42 -0.10
N ARG A 76 -9.38 9.49 0.73
CA ARG A 76 -8.85 9.30 2.09
C ARG A 76 -7.75 8.26 2.07
N VAL A 77 -6.55 8.62 2.51
CA VAL A 77 -5.41 7.70 2.63
C VAL A 77 -5.17 7.40 4.11
N GLN A 78 -5.20 6.12 4.46
CA GLN A 78 -4.96 5.63 5.83
C GLN A 78 -3.85 4.57 5.81
N GLU A 79 -2.94 4.66 6.78
CA GLU A 79 -2.00 3.58 7.07
C GLU A 79 -2.68 2.57 7.98
N GLU A 80 -2.49 1.29 7.70
CA GLU A 80 -3.03 0.17 8.45
C GLU A 80 -1.92 -0.45 9.30
N ALA A 81 -2.28 -1.06 10.44
CA ALA A 81 -1.31 -1.64 11.38
C ALA A 81 -0.43 -2.73 10.74
N ASP A 82 -0.92 -3.38 9.70
CA ASP A 82 -0.19 -4.41 8.93
C ASP A 82 0.88 -3.82 7.99
N GLY A 83 1.19 -2.53 8.09
CA GLY A 83 2.06 -1.81 7.16
C GLY A 83 1.46 -1.62 5.76
N SER A 84 0.16 -1.90 5.59
CA SER A 84 -0.59 -1.67 4.36
C SER A 84 -1.09 -0.23 4.29
N VAL A 85 -1.33 0.27 3.08
CA VAL A 85 -1.91 1.61 2.86
C VAL A 85 -3.28 1.45 2.20
N ARG A 86 -4.32 1.96 2.86
CA ARG A 86 -5.70 1.92 2.37
C ARG A 86 -6.08 3.29 1.80
N LEU A 87 -6.48 3.32 0.54
CA LEU A 87 -7.07 4.48 -0.11
C LEU A 87 -8.57 4.25 -0.27
N SER A 88 -9.38 5.16 0.25
CA SER A 88 -10.84 5.14 0.12
C SER A 88 -11.28 6.26 -0.80
N VAL A 89 -11.88 5.90 -1.93
CA VAL A 89 -12.40 6.84 -2.92
C VAL A 89 -13.93 6.75 -2.91
N PRO A 90 -14.66 7.86 -2.66
CA PRO A 90 -16.13 7.84 -2.69
C PRO A 90 -16.67 7.33 -4.03
N LEU A 91 -17.76 6.56 -3.98
CA LEU A 91 -18.33 5.90 -5.14
C LEU A 91 -18.81 6.91 -6.18
N VAL A 92 -19.37 8.04 -5.72
CA VAL A 92 -19.84 9.17 -6.54
C VAL A 92 -18.76 9.77 -7.46
N HIS A 93 -17.49 9.67 -7.08
CA HIS A 93 -16.36 10.13 -7.88
C HIS A 93 -15.67 9.01 -8.67
N SER A 94 -16.02 7.75 -8.38
CA SER A 94 -15.37 6.58 -8.96
C SER A 94 -16.06 6.10 -10.23
N PHE A 95 -17.39 6.03 -10.23
CA PHE A 95 -18.17 5.46 -11.33
C PHE A 95 -19.34 6.35 -11.75
N GLU A 96 -19.77 6.22 -13.00
CA GLU A 96 -20.98 6.89 -13.47
C GLU A 96 -22.23 6.17 -12.94
N GLY A 97 -22.73 6.64 -11.78
CA GLY A 97 -23.97 6.17 -11.15
C GLY A 97 -24.01 4.65 -10.94
N ALA A 98 -25.03 4.01 -11.50
CA ALA A 98 -25.23 2.56 -11.39
C ALA A 98 -24.33 1.73 -12.33
N THR A 99 -23.54 2.35 -13.20
CA THR A 99 -22.72 1.63 -14.19
C THR A 99 -21.35 1.23 -13.63
N ALA A 100 -20.68 0.32 -14.34
CA ALA A 100 -19.28 -0.04 -14.10
C ALA A 100 -18.27 0.88 -14.83
N THR A 101 -18.75 1.96 -15.45
CA THR A 101 -17.90 2.87 -16.23
C THR A 101 -17.10 3.78 -15.29
N ALA A 102 -15.78 3.61 -15.29
CA ALA A 102 -14.86 4.37 -14.45
C ALA A 102 -14.70 5.82 -14.92
N LYS A 103 -14.88 6.77 -14.00
CA LYS A 103 -14.72 8.22 -14.22
C LYS A 103 -13.24 8.60 -14.44
N PRO A 104 -12.94 9.76 -15.04
CA PRO A 104 -11.57 10.24 -15.15
C PRO A 104 -10.89 10.46 -13.77
N ALA A 105 -11.65 10.81 -12.74
CA ALA A 105 -11.13 11.01 -11.40
C ALA A 105 -10.47 9.74 -10.81
N ILE A 106 -11.16 8.59 -10.83
CA ILE A 106 -10.57 7.32 -10.36
C ILE A 106 -9.42 6.85 -11.25
N LYS A 107 -9.48 7.11 -12.57
CA LYS A 107 -8.37 6.79 -13.48
C LYS A 107 -7.10 7.55 -13.08
N GLY A 108 -7.23 8.84 -12.72
CA GLY A 108 -6.12 9.63 -12.19
C GLY A 108 -5.54 9.05 -10.89
N VAL A 109 -6.40 8.56 -9.98
CA VAL A 109 -5.95 7.87 -8.76
C VAL A 109 -5.18 6.59 -9.11
N LEU A 110 -5.72 5.76 -10.01
CA LEU A 110 -5.06 4.54 -10.48
C LEU A 110 -3.72 4.84 -11.16
N ASP A 111 -3.62 5.92 -11.94
CA ASP A 111 -2.35 6.33 -12.57
C ASP A 111 -1.27 6.67 -11.54
N LYS A 112 -1.62 7.34 -10.44
CA LYS A 112 -0.67 7.58 -9.33
C LYS A 112 -0.31 6.31 -8.58
N LEU A 113 -1.27 5.38 -8.41
CA LEU A 113 -0.98 4.07 -7.85
C LEU A 113 -0.04 3.25 -8.74
N VAL A 114 -0.19 3.32 -10.07
CA VAL A 114 0.75 2.70 -11.02
C VAL A 114 2.16 3.26 -10.83
N LEU A 115 2.31 4.58 -10.61
CA LEU A 115 3.62 5.17 -10.30
C LEU A 115 4.19 4.64 -8.97
N SER A 116 3.36 4.51 -7.93
CA SER A 116 3.77 3.91 -6.65
C SER A 116 4.21 2.45 -6.82
N LEU A 117 3.43 1.63 -7.53
CA LEU A 117 3.76 0.22 -7.81
C LEU A 117 5.04 0.05 -8.63
N LYS A 118 5.37 1.02 -9.49
CA LYS A 118 6.65 1.04 -10.21
C LYS A 118 7.83 1.34 -9.29
N ARG A 119 7.65 2.21 -8.28
CA ARG A 119 8.67 2.50 -7.26
C ARG A 119 8.84 1.36 -6.26
N GLN A 120 7.76 0.63 -5.98
CA GLN A 120 7.73 -0.48 -5.03
C GLN A 120 7.46 -1.81 -5.75
N PRO A 121 8.48 -2.44 -6.36
CA PRO A 121 8.28 -3.66 -7.14
C PRO A 121 7.84 -4.86 -6.29
N SER A 122 7.94 -4.82 -4.97
CA SER A 122 7.42 -5.89 -4.10
C SER A 122 5.95 -5.68 -3.72
N ALA A 123 5.40 -4.46 -3.84
CA ALA A 123 4.05 -4.15 -3.40
C ALA A 123 2.97 -4.81 -4.28
N ARG A 124 1.85 -5.14 -3.63
CA ARG A 124 0.64 -5.69 -4.27
C ARG A 124 -0.55 -4.77 -4.06
N LEU A 125 -1.44 -4.72 -5.05
CA LEU A 125 -2.66 -3.92 -4.99
C LEU A 125 -3.88 -4.83 -4.85
N GLN A 126 -4.67 -4.60 -3.81
CA GLN A 126 -5.99 -5.20 -3.63
C GLN A 126 -7.06 -4.15 -3.94
N ILE A 127 -8.08 -4.57 -4.70
CA ILE A 127 -9.19 -3.70 -5.10
C ILE A 127 -10.43 -4.24 -4.40
N ALA A 128 -11.11 -3.37 -3.65
CA ALA A 128 -12.42 -3.66 -3.10
C ALA A 128 -13.45 -2.66 -3.59
N THR A 129 -14.52 -3.17 -4.19
CA THR A 129 -15.60 -2.36 -4.74
C THR A 129 -16.90 -2.64 -3.98
N PRO A 130 -17.69 -1.61 -3.68
CA PRO A 130 -18.97 -1.79 -3.02
C PRO A 130 -20.15 -1.93 -3.99
N GLY A 131 -21.22 -2.52 -3.47
CA GLY A 131 -22.53 -2.58 -4.09
C GLY A 131 -22.75 -3.77 -5.03
N PRO A 132 -23.92 -3.85 -5.68
CA PRO A 132 -24.33 -5.00 -6.47
C PRO A 132 -23.53 -5.16 -7.78
N GLN A 133 -22.85 -4.11 -8.22
CA GLN A 133 -22.00 -4.09 -9.42
C GLN A 133 -20.51 -4.21 -9.06
N ALA A 134 -20.18 -4.72 -7.87
CA ALA A 134 -18.81 -4.80 -7.38
C ALA A 134 -17.88 -5.54 -8.34
N ASP A 135 -18.30 -6.70 -8.85
CA ASP A 135 -17.48 -7.52 -9.74
C ASP A 135 -17.21 -6.84 -11.09
N ALA A 136 -18.25 -6.27 -11.71
CA ALA A 136 -18.14 -5.55 -12.98
C ALA A 136 -17.27 -4.30 -12.85
N ARG A 137 -17.38 -3.57 -11.73
CA ARG A 137 -16.55 -2.41 -11.42
C ARG A 137 -15.09 -2.81 -11.21
N ALA A 138 -14.85 -3.86 -10.42
CA ALA A 138 -13.49 -4.31 -10.16
C ALA A 138 -12.81 -4.87 -11.40
N SER A 139 -13.55 -5.58 -12.27
CA SER A 139 -13.03 -6.06 -13.55
C SER A 139 -12.66 -4.90 -14.48
N ALA A 140 -13.47 -3.84 -14.53
CA ALA A 140 -13.15 -2.62 -15.29
C ALA A 140 -11.88 -1.92 -14.77
N LEU A 141 -11.71 -1.81 -13.44
CA LEU A 141 -10.50 -1.23 -12.85
C LEU A 141 -9.26 -2.10 -13.11
N ARG A 142 -9.39 -3.43 -13.02
CA ARG A 142 -8.30 -4.36 -13.36
C ARG A 142 -7.92 -4.30 -14.82
N ALA A 143 -8.89 -4.25 -15.73
CA ALA A 143 -8.64 -4.08 -17.16
C ALA A 143 -7.84 -2.81 -17.41
N TYR A 144 -8.22 -1.69 -16.77
CA TYR A 144 -7.48 -0.44 -16.84
C TYR A 144 -6.02 -0.60 -16.35
N LEU A 145 -5.80 -1.23 -15.19
CA LEU A 145 -4.44 -1.45 -14.66
C LEU A 145 -3.59 -2.35 -15.57
N ASN A 146 -4.20 -3.37 -16.19
CA ASN A 146 -3.53 -4.22 -17.18
C ASN A 146 -3.07 -3.40 -18.39
N THR A 147 -3.90 -2.46 -18.90
CA THR A 147 -3.48 -1.55 -19.99
C THR A 147 -2.31 -0.64 -19.60
N LYS A 148 -2.12 -0.40 -18.30
CA LYS A 148 -0.99 0.38 -17.76
C LYS A 148 0.27 -0.47 -17.49
N GLY A 149 0.22 -1.76 -17.83
CA GLY A 149 1.34 -2.69 -17.68
C GLY A 149 1.47 -3.30 -16.28
N ILE A 150 0.45 -3.19 -15.43
CA ILE A 150 0.44 -3.92 -14.15
C ILE A 150 0.04 -5.36 -14.42
N THR A 151 0.89 -6.29 -14.01
CA THR A 151 0.67 -7.73 -14.19
C THR A 151 -0.32 -8.29 -13.18
N ALA A 152 -1.06 -9.33 -13.57
CA ALA A 152 -2.07 -9.96 -12.73
C ALA A 152 -1.52 -10.46 -11.37
N TRP A 153 -0.26 -10.90 -11.31
CA TRP A 153 0.36 -11.37 -10.05
C TRP A 153 0.59 -10.26 -9.00
N ARG A 154 0.56 -8.98 -9.43
CA ARG A 154 0.60 -7.81 -8.54
C ARG A 154 -0.79 -7.41 -8.03
N LEU A 155 -1.83 -7.96 -8.62
CA LEU A 155 -3.22 -7.69 -8.25
C LEU A 155 -3.72 -8.82 -7.35
N ALA A 156 -4.05 -8.49 -6.12
CA ALA A 156 -4.69 -9.43 -5.21
C ALA A 156 -6.13 -9.72 -5.66
N PRO A 157 -6.76 -10.81 -5.17
CA PRO A 157 -8.17 -11.09 -5.39
C PRO A 157 -9.07 -9.88 -5.11
N VAL A 158 -10.11 -9.70 -5.93
CA VAL A 158 -11.09 -8.62 -5.71
C VAL A 158 -11.82 -8.95 -4.42
N GLN A 159 -11.97 -7.96 -3.57
CA GLN A 159 -12.85 -8.06 -2.42
C GLN A 159 -14.14 -7.28 -2.68
N THR A 160 -15.24 -7.76 -2.13
CA THR A 160 -16.44 -6.94 -2.02
C THR A 160 -16.42 -6.28 -0.65
N VAL A 161 -16.82 -5.01 -0.60
CA VAL A 161 -16.87 -4.26 0.65
C VAL A 161 -18.24 -3.61 0.80
N THR A 162 -18.76 -3.58 2.02
CA THR A 162 -20.00 -2.87 2.32
C THR A 162 -19.68 -1.39 2.54
N GLY A 163 -20.40 -0.49 1.86
CA GLY A 163 -20.25 0.96 2.03
C GLY A 163 -20.45 1.75 0.73
N ASP A 164 -20.06 3.03 0.75
CA ASP A 164 -20.16 3.93 -0.41
C ASP A 164 -18.77 4.36 -0.95
N ALA A 165 -17.73 3.58 -0.69
CA ALA A 165 -16.38 3.90 -1.15
C ALA A 165 -15.68 2.69 -1.76
N VAL A 166 -15.01 2.92 -2.88
CA VAL A 166 -14.04 1.99 -3.46
C VAL A 166 -12.79 2.02 -2.60
N GLN A 167 -12.35 0.87 -2.12
CA GLN A 167 -11.13 0.74 -1.34
C GLN A 167 -10.01 0.16 -2.21
N LEU A 168 -8.87 0.81 -2.21
CA LEU A 168 -7.66 0.37 -2.88
C LEU A 168 -6.60 0.18 -1.80
N ARG A 169 -6.19 -1.06 -1.56
CA ARG A 169 -5.22 -1.39 -0.50
C ARG A 169 -3.89 -1.79 -1.13
N LEU A 170 -2.85 -1.02 -0.84
CA LEU A 170 -1.47 -1.37 -1.15
C LEU A 170 -0.94 -2.22 0.01
N MET A 171 -0.61 -3.46 -0.29
CA MET A 171 -0.03 -4.39 0.66
C MET A 171 1.48 -4.47 0.41
N PRO A 172 2.30 -4.50 1.47
CA PRO A 172 3.71 -4.81 1.30
C PRO A 172 3.81 -6.20 0.70
N GLY A 173 4.72 -6.38 -0.26
CA GLY A 173 5.07 -7.74 -0.66
C GLY A 173 5.55 -8.50 0.55
N SER A 174 5.22 -9.79 0.64
CA SER A 174 6.04 -10.70 1.44
C SER A 174 7.49 -10.37 1.08
N GLY A 175 8.27 -9.97 2.08
CA GLY A 175 9.56 -9.32 1.92
C GLY A 175 10.55 -10.14 1.07
N PRO A 176 11.81 -9.69 0.92
CA PRO A 176 12.81 -10.51 0.26
C PRO A 176 12.72 -11.91 0.86
N VAL A 177 12.53 -12.93 0.01
CA VAL A 177 12.54 -14.33 0.42
C VAL A 177 13.80 -14.46 1.25
N LYS A 178 13.65 -14.52 2.57
CA LYS A 178 14.76 -14.74 3.49
C LYS A 178 15.37 -16.02 2.95
N ARG A 179 16.60 -15.95 2.42
CA ARG A 179 17.27 -17.12 1.86
C ARG A 179 17.01 -18.23 2.86
N LEU A 180 16.26 -19.25 2.44
CA LEU A 180 16.03 -20.40 3.28
C LEU A 180 17.43 -20.94 3.53
N ASP A 181 17.96 -20.72 4.74
CA ASP A 181 19.29 -21.19 5.09
C ASP A 181 19.32 -22.69 4.78
N ASP A 182 20.31 -23.13 4.00
CA ASP A 182 20.45 -24.53 3.59
C ASP A 182 20.53 -25.47 4.81
N ASN A 183 20.92 -24.93 5.97
CA ASN A 183 20.90 -25.59 7.28
C ASN A 183 19.50 -25.78 7.91
N GLN A 184 18.44 -25.20 7.36
CA GLN A 184 17.05 -25.44 7.77
C GLN A 184 16.34 -26.48 6.90
N LEU A 185 17.00 -27.04 5.89
CA LEU A 185 16.46 -28.19 5.18
C LEU A 185 16.47 -29.40 6.13
N PRO A 186 15.33 -30.07 6.34
CA PRO A 186 15.35 -31.35 7.05
C PRO A 186 16.31 -32.30 6.31
N PRO A 187 17.10 -33.10 7.04
CA PRO A 187 18.01 -34.04 6.39
C PRO A 187 17.21 -34.91 5.42
N PRO A 188 17.78 -35.23 4.24
CA PRO A 188 17.09 -36.07 3.28
C PRO A 188 16.70 -37.39 3.98
N PRO A 189 15.46 -37.88 3.78
CA PRO A 189 15.09 -39.17 4.31
C PRO A 189 16.09 -40.22 3.81
N PRO A 190 16.47 -41.20 4.66
CA PRO A 190 17.33 -42.28 4.22
C PRO A 190 16.71 -42.95 2.98
N PRO A 191 17.54 -43.44 2.04
CA PRO A 191 17.05 -44.09 0.83
C PRO A 191 16.04 -45.17 1.23
N ALA A 192 14.80 -45.00 0.76
CA ALA A 192 13.75 -45.98 0.97
C ALA A 192 14.29 -47.32 0.45
N THR A 193 14.32 -48.32 1.34
CA THR A 193 14.57 -49.70 0.93
C THR A 193 13.57 -50.04 -0.18
N PRO A 194 14.01 -50.74 -1.25
CA PRO A 194 13.09 -51.11 -2.31
C PRO A 194 11.97 -51.95 -1.69
N SER A 195 10.76 -51.40 -1.68
CA SER A 195 9.57 -52.16 -1.33
C SER A 195 9.44 -53.26 -2.37
N THR A 196 9.78 -54.49 -1.97
CA THR A 196 9.49 -55.70 -2.71
C THR A 196 7.99 -55.71 -2.99
N SER A 197 7.65 -55.37 -4.24
CA SER A 197 6.31 -55.51 -4.79
C SER A 197 5.91 -56.99 -4.65
N PRO A 198 4.84 -57.33 -3.91
CA PRO A 198 4.37 -58.70 -3.89
C PRO A 198 3.81 -59.03 -5.27
N ALA A 199 4.51 -59.93 -5.95
CA ALA A 199 4.08 -60.56 -7.18
C ALA A 199 2.67 -61.13 -6.99
N ALA A 200 1.71 -60.60 -7.74
CA ALA A 200 0.37 -61.16 -7.85
C ALA A 200 0.47 -62.50 -8.59
N ALA A 201 0.54 -63.58 -7.79
CA ALA A 201 0.40 -64.95 -8.22
C ALA A 201 -1.07 -65.38 -8.11
N GLY A 202 -1.55 -66.12 -9.12
CA GLY A 202 -2.70 -67.03 -9.01
C GLY A 202 -4.05 -66.38 -9.37
N ASN A 203 -4.65 -66.58 -10.55
CA ASN A 203 -5.17 -67.80 -11.19
C ASN A 203 -6.62 -68.17 -10.78
N VAL A 204 -7.35 -68.70 -11.77
CA VAL A 204 -8.53 -69.58 -11.71
C VAL A 204 -9.94 -68.96 -11.81
N LYS A 205 -10.47 -69.00 -13.05
CA LYS A 205 -11.67 -69.74 -13.49
C LYS A 205 -12.92 -69.75 -12.58
N ARG A 206 -14.03 -69.23 -13.11
CA ARG A 206 -15.25 -70.00 -13.40
C ARG A 206 -16.15 -69.26 -14.38
#